data_AF-A0A7W9FWV2-F1
#
_entry.id   AF-A0A7W9FWV2-F1
#
_cell.length_a   1.000
_cell.length_b   1.000
_cell.length_c   1.000
_cell.angle_alpha   90.00
_cell.angle_beta   90.00
_cell.angle_gamma   90.00
#
_symmetry.space_group_name_H-M   'P 1'
#
loop_
_entity.id
_entity.type
_entity.pdbx_description
1 polymer ?
#
loop_
_entity_poly.entity_id
_entity_poly.type
_entity_poly.pdbx_seq_one_letter_code
_entity_poly.pdbx_strand_id
1 'polypeptide(L)'
;MTAACATSPRPVAPPRLALPDASTQPCALAVLPDHPTDADLDATYMQRGAQVVSCDAARALAVETLIAERRLVDEWLKLKEQRRGLWYSREPSSP
;
A
#
# COMPACT_ATOMS: atom_id res chain seq x y z
N MET A 1 1.14 43.32 25.44
CA MET A 1 0.53 42.01 25.70
C MET A 1 0.66 41.17 24.44
N THR A 2 1.63 40.26 24.38
CA THR A 2 1.75 39.30 23.26
C THR A 2 1.01 38.04 23.65
N ALA A 3 -0.17 37.83 23.05
CA ALA A 3 -0.91 36.58 23.19
C ALA A 3 -0.15 35.47 22.43
N ALA A 4 0.42 34.52 23.17
CA ALA A 4 1.00 33.33 22.57
C ALA A 4 -0.12 32.34 22.24
N CYS A 5 -0.43 32.17 20.95
CA CYS A 5 -1.35 31.13 20.51
C CYS A 5 -0.66 29.77 20.58
N ALA A 6 -1.00 28.96 21.57
CA ALA A 6 -0.65 27.55 21.58
C ALA A 6 -1.40 26.84 20.44
N THR A 7 -0.70 26.54 19.34
CA THR A 7 -1.24 25.66 18.30
C THR A 7 -1.11 24.23 18.81
N SER A 8 -2.23 23.62 19.18
CA SER A 8 -2.25 22.19 19.51
C SER A 8 -1.79 21.37 18.30
N PRO A 9 -0.86 20.42 18.46
CA PRO A 9 -0.44 19.56 17.36
C PRO A 9 -1.64 18.79 16.83
N ARG A 10 -1.85 18.83 15.50
CA ARG A 10 -2.90 18.02 14.88
C ARG A 10 -2.52 16.53 14.95
N PRO A 11 -3.50 15.62 15.13
CA PRO A 11 -3.25 14.20 15.05
C PRO A 11 -2.65 13.85 13.68
N VAL A 12 -1.47 13.24 13.68
CA VAL A 12 -0.88 12.69 12.45
C VAL A 12 -1.65 11.43 12.10
N ALA A 13 -2.24 11.37 10.90
CA ALA A 13 -2.94 10.18 10.41
C ALA A 13 -1.97 8.98 10.30
N PRO A 14 -2.47 7.73 10.38
CA PRO A 14 -1.63 6.57 10.12
C PRO A 14 -1.07 6.62 8.68
N PRO A 15 0.18 6.17 8.46
CA PRO A 15 0.76 6.10 7.13
C PRO A 15 -0.12 5.30 6.16
N ARG A 16 -0.27 5.83 4.94
CA ARG A 16 -0.94 5.15 3.82
C ARG A 16 -0.06 5.30 2.57
N LEU A 17 0.21 4.19 1.91
CA LEU A 17 0.97 4.16 0.66
C LEU A 17 0.02 4.10 -0.53
N ALA A 18 0.35 4.83 -1.60
CA ALA A 18 -0.35 4.69 -2.86
C ALA A 18 0.04 3.36 -3.52
N LEU A 19 -0.94 2.64 -4.05
CA LEU A 19 -0.68 1.47 -4.86
C LEU A 19 -0.02 1.89 -6.19
N PRO A 20 0.98 1.14 -6.69
CA PRO A 20 1.52 1.37 -8.02
C PRO A 20 0.45 1.17 -9.09
N ASP A 21 0.40 2.05 -10.09
CA ASP A 21 -0.63 2.02 -11.15
C ASP A 21 -0.75 0.64 -11.79
N ALA A 22 0.38 0.00 -12.10
CA ALA A 22 0.43 -1.33 -12.71
C ALA A 22 -0.35 -2.39 -11.90
N SER A 23 -0.36 -2.30 -10.57
CA SER A 23 -1.05 -3.24 -9.68
C SER A 23 -2.57 -3.04 -9.60
N THR A 24 -3.05 -1.91 -10.10
CA THR A 24 -4.48 -1.55 -10.11
C THR A 24 -5.13 -1.73 -11.49
N GLN A 25 -4.32 -1.88 -12.54
CA GLN A 25 -4.84 -2.10 -13.88
C GLN A 25 -5.42 -3.52 -14.01
N PRO A 26 -6.51 -3.70 -14.78
CA PRO A 26 -7.00 -5.03 -15.13
C PRO A 26 -5.93 -5.83 -15.87
N CYS A 27 -5.85 -7.12 -15.57
CA CYS A 27 -4.94 -7.99 -16.30
C CYS A 27 -5.47 -8.26 -17.70
N ALA A 28 -4.59 -8.12 -18.70
CA ALA A 28 -4.89 -8.51 -20.05
C ALA A 28 -5.18 -10.02 -20.12
N LEU A 29 -6.20 -10.38 -20.89
CA LEU A 29 -6.57 -11.77 -21.15
C LEU A 29 -6.74 -11.96 -22.65
N ALA A 30 -5.90 -12.81 -23.23
CA ALA A 30 -6.01 -13.22 -24.62
C ALA A 30 -7.29 -14.05 -24.78
N VAL A 31 -8.08 -13.71 -25.79
CA VAL A 31 -9.35 -14.37 -26.12
C VAL A 31 -9.25 -14.85 -27.56
N LEU A 32 -9.79 -16.04 -27.80
CA LEU A 32 -9.87 -16.61 -29.15
C LEU A 32 -10.91 -15.87 -29.99
N PRO A 33 -10.71 -15.78 -31.32
CA PRO A 33 -11.77 -15.35 -32.22
C PRO A 33 -12.93 -16.37 -32.24
N ASP A 34 -14.08 -15.96 -32.80
CA ASP A 34 -15.32 -16.78 -32.80
C ASP A 34 -15.16 -18.15 -33.48
N HIS A 35 -14.29 -18.22 -34.50
CA HIS A 35 -13.96 -19.45 -35.23
C HIS A 35 -12.44 -19.63 -35.26
N PRO A 36 -11.84 -20.13 -34.17
CA PRO A 36 -10.39 -20.24 -34.07
C PRO A 36 -9.85 -21.41 -34.90
N THR A 37 -8.70 -21.18 -35.52
CA THR A 37 -7.86 -22.22 -36.13
C THR A 37 -6.89 -22.79 -35.10
N ASP A 38 -6.23 -23.92 -35.42
CA ASP A 38 -5.18 -24.47 -34.56
C ASP A 38 -4.02 -23.48 -34.34
N ALA A 39 -3.68 -22.69 -35.37
CA ALA A 39 -2.68 -21.64 -35.24
C ALA A 39 -3.11 -20.52 -34.26
N ASP A 40 -4.41 -20.20 -34.20
CA ASP A 40 -4.94 -19.24 -33.22
C ASP A 40 -4.85 -19.77 -31.79
N LEU A 41 -5.03 -21.08 -31.61
CA LEU A 41 -4.88 -21.73 -30.30
C LEU A 41 -3.44 -21.63 -29.80
N ASP A 42 -2.47 -21.99 -30.63
CA ASP A 42 -1.05 -21.94 -30.27
C ASP A 42 -0.61 -20.51 -29.95
N ALA A 43 -0.97 -19.55 -30.81
CA ALA A 43 -0.65 -18.14 -30.60
C ALA A 43 -1.29 -17.58 -29.32
N THR A 44 -2.58 -17.84 -29.12
CA THR A 44 -3.32 -17.36 -27.94
C THR A 44 -2.80 -18.01 -26.66
N TYR A 45 -2.43 -19.29 -26.69
CA TYR A 45 -1.84 -19.99 -25.55
C TYR A 45 -0.53 -19.34 -25.12
N MET A 46 0.38 -19.09 -26.06
CA MET A 46 1.67 -18.45 -25.78
C MET A 46 1.48 -17.01 -25.28
N GLN A 47 0.58 -16.24 -25.90
CA GLN A 47 0.26 -14.88 -25.48
C GLN A 47 -0.32 -14.88 -24.05
N ARG A 48 -1.22 -15.81 -23.73
CA ARG A 48 -1.82 -15.91 -22.40
C ARG A 48 -0.79 -16.24 -21.33
N GLY A 49 0.19 -17.11 -21.63
CA GLY A 49 1.31 -17.39 -20.73
C GLY A 49 2.08 -16.11 -20.37
N ALA A 50 2.44 -15.31 -21.37
CA ALA A 50 3.13 -14.04 -21.15
C ALA A 50 2.29 -13.04 -20.32
N GLN A 51 0.99 -12.94 -20.61
CA GLN A 51 0.07 -12.07 -19.87
C GLN A 51 -0.11 -12.49 -18.41
N VAL A 52 -0.15 -13.80 -18.12
CA VAL A 52 -0.23 -14.31 -16.75
C VAL A 52 1.00 -13.90 -15.93
N VAL A 53 2.20 -14.09 -16.48
CA VAL A 53 3.45 -13.71 -15.80
C VAL A 53 3.50 -12.21 -15.55
N SER A 54 3.11 -11.39 -16.53
CA SER A 54 3.06 -9.94 -16.37
C SER A 54 2.04 -9.50 -15.32
N CYS A 55 0.86 -10.12 -15.30
CA CYS A 55 -0.20 -9.83 -14.33
C CYS A 55 0.23 -10.21 -12.90
N ASP A 56 0.90 -11.35 -12.74
CA ASP A 56 1.38 -11.79 -11.44
C ASP A 56 2.45 -10.84 -10.88
N ALA A 57 3.41 -10.42 -11.71
CA ALA A 57 4.40 -9.40 -11.34
C ALA A 57 3.73 -8.08 -10.93
N ALA A 58 2.70 -7.63 -11.67
CA ALA A 58 1.94 -6.45 -11.31
C ALA A 58 1.19 -6.59 -9.98
N ARG A 59 0.62 -7.78 -9.69
CA ARG A 59 -0.05 -8.07 -8.41
C ARG A 59 0.93 -8.14 -7.24
N ALA A 60 2.14 -8.64 -7.46
CA ALA A 60 3.19 -8.67 -6.44
C ALA A 60 3.48 -7.26 -5.89
N LEU A 61 3.47 -6.24 -6.75
CA LEU A 61 3.66 -4.84 -6.33
C LEU A 61 2.62 -4.37 -5.31
N ALA A 62 1.35 -4.77 -5.43
CA ALA A 62 0.33 -4.43 -4.44
C ALA A 62 0.60 -5.11 -3.09
N VAL A 63 1.03 -6.37 -3.11
CA VAL A 63 1.37 -7.12 -1.90
C VAL A 63 2.59 -6.51 -1.21
N GLU A 64 3.63 -6.19 -1.96
CA GLU A 64 4.84 -5.53 -1.45
C GLU A 64 4.52 -4.17 -0.85
N THR A 65 3.67 -3.38 -1.53
CA THR A 65 3.21 -2.08 -1.03
C THR A 65 2.43 -2.24 0.27
N LEU A 66 1.55 -3.24 0.38
CA LEU A 66 0.80 -3.51 1.60
C LEU A 66 1.73 -3.95 2.76
N ILE A 67 2.74 -4.76 2.48
CA ILE A 67 3.74 -5.17 3.48
C ILE A 67 4.52 -3.94 3.97
N ALA A 68 4.93 -3.06 3.06
CA ALA A 68 5.63 -1.83 3.39
C ALA A 68 4.75 -0.89 4.23
N GLU A 69 3.49 -0.70 3.85
CA GLU A 69 2.55 0.13 4.61
C GLU A 69 2.37 -0.41 6.04
N ARG A 70 2.19 -1.72 6.19
CA ARG A 70 2.05 -2.35 7.52
C ARG A 70 3.26 -2.09 8.41
N ARG A 71 4.47 -2.23 7.88
CA ARG A 71 5.71 -1.91 8.63
C ARG A 71 5.73 -0.45 9.08
N LEU A 72 5.33 0.49 8.21
CA LEU A 72 5.28 1.91 8.55
C LEU A 72 4.22 2.19 9.63
N VAL A 73 3.07 1.53 9.57
CA VAL A 73 2.01 1.65 10.58
C VAL A 73 2.48 1.11 11.93
N ASP A 74 3.16 -0.03 11.96
CA ASP A 74 3.69 -0.62 13.19
C ASP A 74 4.71 0.31 13.87
N GLU A 75 5.64 0.88 13.10
CA GLU A 75 6.59 1.87 13.63
C GLU A 75 5.89 3.15 14.10
N TRP A 76 4.90 3.63 13.36
CA TRP A 76 4.09 4.78 13.77
C TRP A 76 3.36 4.53 15.10
N LEU A 77 2.83 3.32 15.32
CA LEU A 77 2.19 2.94 16.58
C LEU A 77 3.18 2.94 17.75
N LYS A 78 4.39 2.41 17.57
CA LYS A 78 5.45 2.44 18.60
C LYS A 78 5.79 3.87 19.00
N LEU A 79 5.98 4.75 18.02
CA LEU A 79 6.27 6.17 18.25
C LEU A 79 5.11 6.90 18.94
N LYS A 80 3.86 6.54 18.62
CA LYS A 80 2.68 7.09 19.28
C LYS A 80 2.62 6.68 20.75
N GLU A 81 2.92 5.41 21.06
CA GLU A 81 2.93 4.91 22.43
C GLU A 81 4.04 5.56 23.27
N GLN A 82 5.27 5.61 22.73
CA GLN A 82 6.40 6.27 23.39
C GLN A 82 6.07 7.73 23.73
N ARG A 83 5.44 8.45 22.80
CA ARG A 83 5.01 9.83 23.03
C ARG A 83 4.00 9.89 24.16
N ARG A 84 3.00 9.01 24.18
CA ARG A 84 1.99 8.94 25.25
C ARG A 84 2.63 8.67 26.61
N GLY A 85 3.58 7.73 26.69
CA GLY A 85 4.36 7.46 27.90
C GLY A 85 5.17 8.67 28.37
N LEU A 86 5.81 9.40 27.45
CA LEU A 86 6.55 10.63 27.76
C LEU A 86 5.66 11.75 28.33
N TRP A 87 4.40 11.84 27.89
CA TRP A 87 3.43 12.77 28.50
C TRP A 87 3.12 12.39 29.94
N TYR A 88 2.86 11.11 30.21
CA TYR A 88 2.63 10.62 31.57
C TYR A 88 3.83 10.81 32.50
N SER A 89 5.06 10.67 32.00
CA SER A 89 6.28 10.90 32.79
C SER A 89 6.60 12.39 33.02
N ARG A 90 5.89 13.32 32.37
CA ARG A 90 6.10 14.77 32.48
C ARG A 90 5.08 15.47 33.38
N GLU A 91 4.04 14.78 33.85
CA GLU A 91 3.22 15.33 34.93
C GLU A 91 4.11 15.46 36.18
N PRO A 92 4.25 16.67 36.77
CA PRO A 92 4.93 16.78 38.05
C PRO A 92 4.13 15.93 39.03
N SER A 93 4.78 14.94 39.63
CA SER A 93 4.24 14.23 40.79
C SER A 93 3.89 15.28 41.84
N SER A 94 2.62 15.69 41.91
CA SER A 94 2.13 16.53 42.99
C SER A 94 2.26 15.73 44.30
N PRO A 95 2.88 16.31 45.34
CA PRO A 95 3.01 15.68 46.65
C PRO A 95 1.67 15.48 47.35
#